data_AF-A0A854QCS8-F1
#
_entry.id   AF-A0A854QCS8-F1
#
_cell.length_a   1.000
_cell.length_b   1.000
_cell.length_c   1.000
_cell.angle_alpha   90.00
_cell.angle_beta   90.00
_cell.angle_gamma   90.00
#
_symmetry.space_group_name_H-M   'P 1'
#
loop_
_entity.id
_entity.type
_entity.pdbx_description
1 polymer ?
#
loop_
_entity_poly.entity_id
_entity_poly.type
_entity_poly.pdbx_seq_one_letter_code
_entity_poly.pdbx_strand_id
1 'polypeptide(L)'
;MSRPSSTSTHVAVAPTVPQVLHILANPPPTLIDAQLPGYLLPPTFNLLRESSAHVIRKKKEEEDELRNEGLLPPLSEKDAKDESRLIEEELSKRIGRIGLMVGGFIAEKLTLARPPISAHLDIIKFICKDLFLYVYSKQIDNLRTNHRGVYVLQSNAFPPLVPLSSYKGSAADMDAANTHLIFSQALIQGALHRLGMNAVVSAESSSLPQCTFQIRTLKPSNIPSTPMSGMPNPQPTRQAPASVSAGEYGQPAPGSPVMNVTGSSTTGLGINQ
;
A
#
# COMPACT_ATOMS: atom_id res chain seq x y z
N MET A 1 56.90 -21.12 -4.39
CA MET A 1 56.45 -19.78 -3.98
C MET A 1 55.06 -19.93 -3.37
N SER A 2 54.98 -19.95 -2.05
CA SER A 2 53.73 -20.20 -1.30
C SER A 2 53.14 -18.86 -0.87
N ARG A 3 51.90 -18.56 -1.30
CA ARG A 3 51.18 -17.35 -0.88
C ARG A 3 50.80 -17.46 0.62
N PRO A 4 50.98 -16.42 1.44
CA PRO A 4 50.45 -16.42 2.79
C PRO A 4 48.93 -16.17 2.75
N SER A 5 48.17 -17.03 3.43
CA SER A 5 46.75 -16.86 3.69
C SER A 5 46.56 -15.73 4.70
N SER A 6 46.00 -14.61 4.26
CA SER A 6 45.55 -13.53 5.14
C SER A 6 44.19 -13.90 5.75
N THR A 7 44.22 -14.48 6.95
CA THR A 7 43.03 -14.68 7.78
C THR A 7 42.58 -13.33 8.31
N SER A 8 41.51 -12.78 7.73
CA SER A 8 40.83 -11.60 8.26
C SER A 8 40.13 -11.98 9.57
N THR A 9 40.68 -11.56 10.69
CA THR A 9 40.00 -11.60 11.99
C THR A 9 38.89 -10.56 11.98
N HIS A 10 37.68 -10.98 11.58
CA HIS A 10 36.47 -10.19 11.81
C HIS A 10 36.24 -10.15 13.33
N VAL A 11 36.71 -9.08 13.98
CA VAL A 11 36.36 -8.80 15.38
C VAL A 11 34.85 -8.64 15.42
N ALA A 12 34.17 -9.53 16.14
CA ALA A 12 32.75 -9.41 16.39
C ALA A 12 32.52 -8.11 17.16
N VAL A 13 31.86 -7.14 16.52
CA VAL A 13 31.41 -5.92 17.20
C VAL A 13 30.50 -6.36 18.34
N ALA A 14 30.93 -6.12 19.57
CA ALA A 14 30.11 -6.40 20.75
C ALA A 14 28.78 -5.65 20.62
N PRO A 15 27.65 -6.27 20.99
CA PRO A 15 26.36 -5.58 20.94
C PRO A 15 26.46 -4.31 21.79
N THR A 16 26.20 -3.16 21.17
CA THR A 16 26.25 -1.82 21.78
C THR A 16 25.22 -1.63 22.90
N VAL A 17 24.31 -2.59 23.09
CA VAL A 17 23.26 -2.57 24.09
C VAL A 17 23.42 -3.79 25.01
N PRO A 18 23.50 -3.61 26.33
CA PRO A 18 23.48 -4.70 27.30
C PRO A 18 22.31 -5.66 27.05
N GLN A 19 22.58 -6.96 27.12
CA GLN A 19 21.59 -8.03 26.88
C GLN A 19 20.28 -7.82 27.66
N VAL A 20 20.39 -7.34 28.91
CA VAL A 20 19.24 -7.06 29.79
C VAL A 20 18.35 -5.95 29.22
N LEU A 21 18.95 -4.86 28.70
CA LEU A 21 18.20 -3.79 28.05
C LEU A 21 17.57 -4.25 26.73
N HIS A 22 18.25 -5.14 26.00
CA HIS A 22 17.68 -5.74 24.79
C HIS A 22 16.46 -6.63 25.10
N ILE A 23 16.48 -7.41 26.19
CA ILE A 23 15.35 -8.25 26.62
C ILE A 23 14.17 -7.39 27.12
N LEU A 24 14.45 -6.28 27.82
CA LEU A 24 13.43 -5.31 28.23
C LEU A 24 12.78 -4.60 27.04
N ALA A 25 13.58 -4.23 26.04
CA ALA A 25 13.08 -3.58 24.82
C ALA A 25 12.30 -4.54 23.91
N ASN A 26 12.69 -5.82 23.87
CA ASN A 26 12.08 -6.87 23.07
C ASN A 26 11.68 -8.06 23.96
N PRO A 27 10.58 -7.94 24.74
CA PRO A 27 10.13 -9.04 25.56
C PRO A 27 9.79 -10.25 24.68
N PRO A 28 10.08 -11.49 25.14
CA PRO A 28 9.71 -12.68 24.41
C PRO A 28 8.19 -12.68 24.14
N PRO A 29 7.76 -12.93 22.90
CA PRO A 29 6.36 -12.83 22.55
C PRO A 29 5.54 -13.85 23.33
N THR A 30 4.44 -13.41 23.92
CA THR A 30 3.44 -14.33 24.47
C THR A 30 2.83 -15.13 23.33
N LEU A 31 3.05 -16.44 23.34
CA LEU A 31 2.52 -17.33 22.32
C LEU A 31 1.06 -17.65 22.64
N ILE A 32 0.19 -17.49 21.65
CA ILE A 32 -1.21 -17.91 21.70
C ILE A 32 -1.41 -19.08 20.73
N ASP A 33 -2.40 -19.93 20.99
CA ASP A 33 -2.75 -21.02 20.09
C ASP A 33 -3.20 -20.46 18.73
N ALA A 34 -2.66 -21.03 17.64
CA ALA A 34 -3.00 -20.67 16.27
C ALA A 34 -4.49 -20.92 15.92
N GLN A 35 -5.18 -21.78 16.68
CA GLN A 35 -6.61 -22.05 16.51
C GLN A 35 -7.51 -21.01 17.20
N LEU A 36 -6.97 -20.21 18.14
CA LEU A 36 -7.74 -19.24 18.91
C LEU A 36 -8.52 -18.22 18.03
N PRO A 37 -7.95 -17.67 16.94
CA PRO A 37 -8.72 -16.80 16.03
C PRO A 37 -9.95 -17.47 15.42
N GLY A 38 -9.92 -18.80 15.21
CA GLY A 38 -11.07 -19.56 14.71
C GLY A 38 -12.28 -19.51 15.65
N TYR A 39 -12.04 -19.39 16.96
CA TYR A 39 -13.10 -19.24 17.97
C TYR A 39 -13.51 -17.79 18.22
N LEU A 40 -12.56 -16.85 18.12
CA LEU A 40 -12.80 -15.45 18.47
C LEU A 40 -13.38 -14.62 17.32
N LEU A 41 -13.00 -14.90 16.07
CA LEU A 41 -13.44 -14.11 14.92
C LEU A 41 -14.95 -14.21 14.64
N PRO A 42 -15.60 -15.39 14.66
CA PRO A 42 -17.04 -15.49 14.42
C PRO A 42 -17.90 -14.63 15.38
N PRO A 43 -17.75 -14.70 16.72
CA PRO A 43 -18.52 -13.83 17.62
C PRO A 43 -18.16 -12.36 17.45
N THR A 44 -16.90 -12.04 17.13
CA THR A 44 -16.48 -10.65 16.84
C THR A 44 -17.22 -10.08 15.62
N PHE A 45 -17.35 -10.86 14.55
CA PHE A 45 -18.08 -10.43 13.35
C PHE A 45 -19.57 -10.29 13.61
N ASN A 46 -20.17 -11.19 14.40
CA ASN A 46 -21.56 -11.07 14.82
C ASN A 46 -21.79 -9.81 15.66
N LEU A 47 -20.90 -9.52 16.62
CA LEU A 47 -20.97 -8.31 17.45
C LEU A 47 -20.82 -7.04 16.60
N LEU A 48 -19.88 -7.03 15.65
CA LEU A 48 -19.71 -5.90 14.73
C LEU A 48 -20.94 -5.71 13.85
N ARG A 49 -21.57 -6.79 13.38
CA ARG A 49 -22.80 -6.74 12.60
C ARG A 49 -23.96 -6.16 13.42
N GLU A 50 -24.15 -6.63 14.65
CA GLU A 50 -25.18 -6.13 15.56
C GLU A 50 -24.95 -4.65 15.91
N SER A 51 -23.70 -4.27 16.18
CA SER A 51 -23.32 -2.88 16.42
C SER A 51 -23.59 -1.99 15.19
N SER A 52 -23.26 -2.46 13.98
CA SER A 52 -23.56 -1.73 12.74
C SER A 52 -25.06 -1.58 12.52
N ALA A 53 -25.84 -2.64 12.77
CA ALA A 53 -27.30 -2.61 12.69
C ALA A 53 -27.91 -1.63 13.70
N HIS A 54 -27.38 -1.57 14.93
CA HIS A 54 -27.84 -0.61 15.93
C HIS A 54 -27.61 0.84 15.48
N VAL A 55 -26.42 1.15 14.94
CA VAL A 55 -26.10 2.50 14.46
C VAL A 55 -26.96 2.89 13.26
N ILE A 56 -27.20 1.97 12.32
CA ILE A 56 -28.05 2.22 11.15
C ILE A 56 -29.50 2.42 11.57
N ARG A 57 -30.01 1.59 12.49
CA ARG A 57 -31.37 1.74 13.00
C ARG A 57 -31.57 3.07 13.71
N LYS A 58 -30.62 3.47 14.57
CA LYS A 58 -30.68 4.78 15.24
C LYS A 58 -30.68 5.93 14.23
N LYS A 59 -29.83 5.86 13.20
CA LYS A 59 -29.80 6.86 12.13
C LYS A 59 -31.13 6.91 11.35
N LYS A 60 -31.73 5.75 11.11
CA LYS A 60 -33.04 5.64 10.44
C LYS A 60 -34.16 6.24 11.29
N GLU A 61 -34.15 6.01 12.60
CA GLU A 61 -35.09 6.64 13.55
C GLU A 61 -34.97 8.17 13.48
N GLU A 62 -33.75 8.71 13.48
CA GLU A 62 -33.50 10.15 13.28
C GLU A 62 -34.00 10.66 11.91
N GLU A 63 -33.80 9.89 10.83
CA GLU A 63 -34.32 10.22 9.49
C GLU A 63 -35.86 10.17 9.43
N ASP A 64 -36.49 9.22 10.12
CA ASP A 64 -37.95 9.10 10.20
C ASP A 64 -38.58 10.24 11.01
N GLU A 65 -37.91 10.75 12.05
CA GLU A 65 -38.31 11.96 12.78
C GLU A 65 -38.31 13.19 11.86
N LEU A 66 -37.22 13.40 11.11
CA LEU A 66 -37.12 14.50 10.13
C LEU A 66 -38.19 14.39 9.03
N ARG A 67 -38.55 13.16 8.67
CA ARG A 67 -39.59 12.89 7.69
C ARG A 67 -40.99 13.17 8.24
N ASN A 68 -41.23 12.91 9.54
CA ASN A 68 -42.47 13.29 10.21
C ASN A 68 -42.63 14.82 10.33
N GLU A 69 -41.52 15.56 10.43
CA GLU A 69 -41.50 17.03 10.33
C GLU A 69 -41.66 17.54 8.88
N GLY A 70 -41.63 16.65 7.88
CA GLY A 70 -41.79 16.99 6.46
C GLY A 70 -40.52 17.51 5.79
N LEU A 71 -39.34 17.37 6.41
CA LEU A 71 -38.05 17.79 5.84
C LEU A 71 -37.49 16.81 4.81
N LEU A 72 -37.98 15.56 4.80
CA LEU A 72 -37.52 14.49 3.93
C LEU A 72 -38.66 13.90 3.08
N PRO A 73 -38.36 13.41 1.86
CA PRO A 73 -39.34 12.77 1.00
C PRO A 73 -39.80 11.41 1.55
N PRO A 74 -40.97 10.90 1.09
CA PRO A 74 -41.46 9.59 1.50
C PRO A 74 -40.60 8.43 0.95
N LEU A 75 -40.26 7.50 1.84
CA LEU A 75 -39.61 6.20 1.55
C LEU A 75 -40.45 5.34 0.58
N SER A 76 -39.74 4.57 -0.24
CA SER A 76 -40.24 3.59 -1.21
C SER A 76 -40.01 2.16 -0.71
N GLU A 77 -40.69 1.17 -1.27
CA GLU A 77 -40.52 -0.25 -0.90
C GLU A 77 -39.09 -0.81 -1.14
N LYS A 78 -38.26 -0.11 -1.92
CA LYS A 78 -36.84 -0.48 -2.12
C LYS A 78 -35.98 -0.33 -0.87
N ASP A 79 -36.41 0.46 0.11
CA ASP A 79 -35.57 0.90 1.22
C ASP A 79 -35.28 -0.21 2.25
N ALA A 80 -36.13 -1.24 2.35
CA ALA A 80 -35.89 -2.40 3.22
C ALA A 80 -34.75 -3.31 2.73
N LYS A 81 -34.60 -3.47 1.40
CA LYS A 81 -33.44 -4.18 0.83
C LYS A 81 -32.16 -3.36 0.96
N ASP A 82 -32.28 -2.04 0.99
CA ASP A 82 -31.13 -1.15 1.19
C ASP A 82 -30.60 -1.24 2.63
N GLU A 83 -31.45 -1.39 3.66
CA GLU A 83 -31.01 -1.53 5.06
C GLU A 83 -30.04 -2.70 5.27
N SER A 84 -30.38 -3.90 4.79
CA SER A 84 -29.50 -5.08 4.93
C SER A 84 -28.16 -4.89 4.20
N ARG A 85 -28.17 -4.22 3.04
CA ARG A 85 -26.95 -3.93 2.26
C ARG A 85 -26.09 -2.88 2.95
N LEU A 86 -26.70 -1.86 3.55
CA LEU A 86 -26.03 -0.84 4.34
C LEU A 86 -25.35 -1.44 5.56
N ILE A 87 -26.00 -2.40 6.24
CA ILE A 87 -25.41 -3.13 7.38
C ILE A 87 -24.14 -3.88 6.95
N GLU A 88 -24.21 -4.63 5.85
CA GLU A 88 -23.06 -5.41 5.38
C GLU A 88 -21.93 -4.51 4.84
N GLU A 89 -22.27 -3.37 4.22
CA GLU A 89 -21.28 -2.38 3.78
C GLU A 89 -20.56 -1.73 4.97
N GLU A 90 -21.30 -1.34 6.01
CA GLU A 90 -20.73 -0.76 7.24
C GLU A 90 -19.89 -1.79 8.00
N LEU A 91 -20.36 -3.04 8.09
CA LEU A 91 -19.58 -4.16 8.62
C LEU A 91 -18.26 -4.32 7.86
N SER A 92 -18.31 -4.36 6.53
CA SER A 92 -17.15 -4.48 5.65
C SER A 92 -16.15 -3.35 5.87
N LYS A 93 -16.62 -2.11 6.02
CA LYS A 93 -15.78 -0.93 6.33
C LYS A 93 -15.09 -1.07 7.69
N ARG A 94 -15.81 -1.50 8.72
CA ARG A 94 -15.26 -1.67 10.08
C ARG A 94 -14.22 -2.79 10.13
N ILE A 95 -14.53 -3.96 9.59
CA ILE A 95 -13.59 -5.08 9.48
C ILE A 95 -12.35 -4.66 8.67
N GLY A 96 -12.57 -3.95 7.56
CA GLY A 96 -11.49 -3.42 6.72
C GLY A 96 -10.57 -2.46 7.47
N ARG A 97 -11.10 -1.53 8.27
CA ARG A 97 -10.28 -0.63 9.09
C ARG A 97 -9.44 -1.40 10.11
N ILE A 98 -10.03 -2.39 10.79
CA ILE A 98 -9.31 -3.23 11.75
C ILE A 98 -8.17 -3.98 11.06
N GLY A 99 -8.46 -4.64 9.92
CA GLY A 99 -7.46 -5.36 9.14
C GLY A 99 -6.31 -4.45 8.68
N LEU A 100 -6.62 -3.26 8.17
CA LEU A 100 -5.62 -2.30 7.70
C LEU A 100 -4.66 -1.86 8.81
N MET A 101 -5.19 -1.58 10.01
CA MET A 101 -4.36 -1.21 11.16
C MET A 101 -3.49 -2.38 11.62
N VAL A 102 -4.10 -3.56 11.80
CA VAL A 102 -3.40 -4.76 12.27
C VAL A 102 -2.27 -5.15 11.31
N GLY A 103 -2.56 -5.18 10.01
CA GLY A 103 -1.56 -5.48 8.98
C GLY A 103 -0.39 -4.51 8.97
N GLY A 104 -0.67 -3.21 9.12
CA GLY A 104 0.36 -2.17 9.23
C GLY A 104 1.26 -2.35 10.45
N PHE A 105 0.67 -2.50 11.64
CA PHE A 105 1.44 -2.66 12.88
C PHE A 105 2.26 -3.95 12.92
N ILE A 106 1.72 -5.06 12.39
CA ILE A 106 2.48 -6.32 12.30
C ILE A 106 3.63 -6.16 11.30
N ALA A 107 3.42 -5.51 10.16
CA ALA A 107 4.48 -5.28 9.18
C ALA A 107 5.61 -4.41 9.75
N GLU A 108 5.28 -3.31 10.44
CA GLU A 108 6.25 -2.49 11.16
C GLU A 108 7.04 -3.35 12.16
N LYS A 109 6.35 -4.07 13.06
CA LYS A 109 6.99 -4.92 14.07
C LYS A 109 7.94 -5.96 13.48
N LEU A 110 7.53 -6.66 12.42
CA LEU A 110 8.34 -7.71 11.79
C LEU A 110 9.52 -7.17 10.97
N THR A 111 9.51 -5.88 10.61
CA THR A 111 10.58 -5.25 9.83
C THR A 111 11.54 -4.41 10.68
N LEU A 112 11.24 -4.17 11.97
CA LEU A 112 12.08 -3.36 12.89
C LEU A 112 13.57 -3.71 12.88
N ALA A 113 13.90 -5.01 12.85
CA ALA A 113 15.28 -5.49 12.93
C ALA A 113 15.89 -5.84 11.55
N ARG A 114 15.22 -5.47 10.45
CA ARG A 114 15.67 -5.80 9.08
C ARG A 114 16.13 -4.55 8.33
N PRO A 115 17.10 -4.68 7.40
CA PRO A 115 17.38 -3.64 6.44
C PRO A 115 16.10 -3.25 5.65
N PRO A 116 15.93 -1.98 5.26
CA PRO A 116 14.76 -1.54 4.50
C PRO A 116 14.55 -2.37 3.24
N ILE A 117 13.31 -2.85 3.03
CA ILE A 117 12.92 -3.60 1.84
C ILE A 117 12.55 -2.61 0.74
N SER A 118 13.42 -2.42 -0.26
CA SER A 118 13.20 -1.42 -1.32
C SER A 118 12.50 -1.97 -2.56
N ALA A 119 12.69 -3.25 -2.88
CA ALA A 119 12.11 -3.86 -4.08
C ALA A 119 10.68 -4.35 -3.83
N HIS A 120 9.76 -4.02 -4.75
CA HIS A 120 8.36 -4.46 -4.63
C HIS A 120 8.23 -5.98 -4.52
N LEU A 121 9.03 -6.74 -5.27
CA LEU A 121 9.00 -8.19 -5.24
C LEU A 121 9.39 -8.73 -3.86
N ASP A 122 10.34 -8.10 -3.17
CA ASP A 122 10.78 -8.54 -1.85
C ASP A 122 9.76 -8.19 -0.76
N ILE A 123 9.03 -7.08 -0.91
CA ILE A 123 7.85 -6.79 -0.07
C ILE A 123 6.78 -7.88 -0.23
N ILE A 124 6.51 -8.32 -1.46
CA ILE A 124 5.55 -9.40 -1.72
C ILE A 124 6.02 -10.73 -1.12
N LYS A 125 7.33 -11.05 -1.21
CA LYS A 125 7.89 -12.25 -0.55
C LYS A 125 7.77 -12.17 0.97
N PHE A 126 8.01 -11.00 1.56
CA PHE A 126 7.81 -10.77 2.99
C PHE A 126 6.36 -11.05 3.39
N ILE A 127 5.39 -10.58 2.59
CA ILE A 127 3.98 -10.90 2.83
C ILE A 127 3.74 -12.40 2.77
N CYS A 128 4.24 -13.09 1.74
CA CYS A 128 4.02 -14.52 1.54
C CYS A 128 4.64 -15.41 2.63
N LYS A 129 5.78 -15.02 3.19
CA LYS A 129 6.60 -15.89 4.05
C LYS A 129 6.67 -15.45 5.51
N ASP A 130 6.70 -14.16 5.79
CA ASP A 130 6.85 -13.63 7.14
C ASP A 130 5.48 -13.22 7.70
N LEU A 131 4.74 -12.35 7.00
CA LEU A 131 3.43 -11.86 7.48
C LEU A 131 2.41 -13.00 7.55
N PHE A 132 2.27 -13.77 6.46
CA PHE A 132 1.30 -14.87 6.41
C PHE A 132 1.61 -15.95 7.45
N LEU A 133 2.89 -16.26 7.63
CA LEU A 133 3.34 -17.21 8.64
C LEU A 133 3.05 -16.71 10.05
N TYR A 134 3.28 -15.43 10.32
CA TYR A 134 3.01 -14.83 11.64
C TYR A 134 1.52 -14.83 12.00
N VAL A 135 0.64 -14.54 11.04
CA VAL A 135 -0.81 -14.39 11.30
C VAL A 135 -1.55 -15.72 11.22
N TYR A 136 -1.24 -16.55 10.23
CA TYR A 136 -2.00 -17.75 9.91
C TYR A 136 -1.23 -19.04 10.19
N SER A 137 0.01 -18.96 10.71
CA SER A 137 0.90 -20.12 10.89
C SER A 137 1.08 -20.92 9.58
N LYS A 138 0.98 -20.24 8.43
CA LYS A 138 1.02 -20.83 7.10
C LYS A 138 1.66 -19.86 6.10
N GLN A 139 2.42 -20.37 5.14
CA GLN A 139 2.92 -19.59 4.01
C GLN A 139 1.95 -19.61 2.84
N ILE A 140 2.05 -18.61 1.96
CA ILE A 140 1.35 -18.62 0.67
C ILE A 140 1.90 -19.75 -0.20
N ASP A 141 1.01 -20.54 -0.80
CA ASP A 141 1.39 -21.74 -1.56
C ASP A 141 1.96 -21.38 -2.93
N ASN A 142 1.31 -20.43 -3.62
CA ASN A 142 1.74 -20.00 -4.94
C ASN A 142 1.77 -18.48 -5.06
N LEU A 143 2.84 -17.96 -5.65
CA LEU A 143 2.98 -16.56 -6.03
C LEU A 143 3.21 -16.49 -7.54
N ARG A 144 2.28 -15.84 -8.25
CA ARG A 144 2.45 -15.47 -9.67
C ARG A 144 2.67 -13.97 -9.75
N THR A 145 3.59 -13.55 -10.63
CA THR A 145 3.94 -12.14 -10.80
C THR A 145 3.86 -11.75 -12.29
N ASN A 146 3.67 -10.47 -12.55
CA ASN A 146 3.68 -9.90 -13.90
C ASN A 146 4.59 -8.67 -13.93
N HIS A 147 5.32 -8.47 -15.02
CA HIS A 147 6.15 -7.27 -15.26
C HIS A 147 5.37 -5.95 -15.18
N ARG A 148 4.03 -6.00 -15.24
CA ARG A 148 3.13 -4.84 -15.10
C ARG A 148 2.75 -4.50 -13.65
N GLY A 149 3.37 -5.12 -12.64
CA GLY A 149 3.09 -4.83 -11.23
C GLY A 149 1.79 -5.46 -10.73
N VAL A 150 1.44 -6.63 -11.26
CA VAL A 150 0.31 -7.45 -10.78
C VAL A 150 0.87 -8.71 -10.13
N TYR A 151 0.43 -8.99 -8.92
CA TYR A 151 0.79 -10.18 -8.16
C TYR A 151 -0.47 -10.96 -7.80
N VAL A 152 -0.40 -12.28 -7.90
CA VAL A 152 -1.50 -13.19 -7.55
C VAL A 152 -0.97 -14.20 -6.55
N LEU A 153 -1.51 -14.16 -5.35
CA LEU A 153 -1.13 -15.01 -4.23
C LEU A 153 -2.25 -16.01 -4.02
N GLN A 154 -1.95 -17.30 -4.05
CA GLN A 154 -2.94 -18.35 -3.87
C GLN A 154 -2.65 -19.17 -2.62
N SER A 155 -3.67 -19.38 -1.80
CA SER A 155 -3.63 -20.27 -0.65
C SER A 155 -4.70 -21.35 -0.80
N ASN A 156 -4.30 -22.63 -0.87
CA ASN A 156 -5.19 -23.76 -1.11
C ASN A 156 -5.95 -24.22 0.13
N ALA A 157 -5.35 -24.08 1.32
CA ALA A 157 -5.98 -24.40 2.60
C ALA A 157 -5.87 -23.17 3.51
N PHE A 158 -6.66 -22.14 3.23
CA PHE A 158 -6.58 -20.90 3.98
C PHE A 158 -7.19 -21.09 5.38
N PRO A 159 -6.43 -20.93 6.48
CA PRO A 159 -6.89 -21.36 7.81
C PRO A 159 -8.23 -20.77 8.27
N PRO A 160 -8.57 -19.50 8.00
CA PRO A 160 -9.90 -18.97 8.31
C PRO A 160 -11.07 -19.63 7.57
N LEU A 161 -10.81 -20.27 6.42
CA LEU A 161 -11.84 -20.88 5.58
C LEU A 161 -11.97 -22.40 5.77
N VAL A 162 -10.92 -23.06 6.28
CA VAL A 162 -10.94 -24.51 6.56
C VAL A 162 -12.10 -24.95 7.46
N PRO A 163 -12.43 -24.25 8.57
CA PRO A 163 -13.52 -24.68 9.45
C PRO A 163 -14.91 -24.26 8.96
N LEU A 164 -15.02 -23.52 7.84
CA LEU A 164 -16.31 -23.04 7.38
C LEU A 164 -17.12 -24.19 6.77
N SER A 165 -18.19 -24.55 7.46
CA SER A 165 -19.23 -25.45 6.98
C SER A 165 -20.54 -25.14 7.71
N SER A 166 -21.61 -24.96 6.94
CA SER A 166 -22.93 -24.62 7.46
C SER A 166 -23.98 -25.59 6.94
N TYR A 167 -24.92 -25.94 7.82
CA TYR A 167 -26.11 -26.73 7.43
C TYR A 167 -27.00 -26.01 6.40
N LYS A 168 -26.81 -24.69 6.21
CA LYS A 168 -27.55 -23.86 5.25
C LYS A 168 -27.10 -24.06 3.79
N GLY A 169 -26.07 -24.86 3.56
CA GLY A 169 -25.58 -25.23 2.24
C GLY A 169 -24.48 -24.30 1.71
N SER A 170 -23.94 -24.70 0.55
CA SER A 170 -22.72 -24.13 -0.04
C SER A 170 -22.77 -22.61 -0.28
N ALA A 171 -23.94 -22.05 -0.62
CA ALA A 171 -24.09 -20.62 -0.82
C ALA A 171 -23.84 -19.80 0.46
N ALA A 172 -24.30 -20.30 1.62
CA ALA A 172 -24.09 -19.64 2.91
C ALA A 172 -22.62 -19.76 3.37
N ASP A 173 -21.95 -20.86 3.03
CA ASP A 173 -20.53 -21.04 3.32
C ASP A 173 -19.66 -20.05 2.55
N MET A 174 -20.00 -19.83 1.27
CA MET A 174 -19.32 -18.85 0.43
C MET A 174 -19.54 -17.41 0.91
N ASP A 175 -20.74 -17.08 1.39
CA ASP A 175 -21.03 -15.76 1.96
C ASP A 175 -20.18 -15.49 3.22
N ALA A 176 -20.16 -16.46 4.15
CA ALA A 176 -19.31 -16.38 5.34
C ALA A 176 -17.82 -16.26 4.96
N ALA A 177 -17.38 -17.01 3.95
CA ALA A 177 -16.01 -16.95 3.45
C ALA A 177 -15.64 -15.55 2.95
N ASN A 178 -16.53 -14.89 2.21
CA ASN A 178 -16.32 -13.52 1.75
C ASN A 178 -16.13 -12.55 2.93
N THR A 179 -16.94 -12.67 3.99
CA THR A 179 -16.77 -11.85 5.20
C THR A 179 -15.40 -12.07 5.86
N HIS A 180 -14.93 -13.33 5.97
CA HIS A 180 -13.60 -13.64 6.51
C HIS A 180 -12.45 -13.11 5.63
N LEU A 181 -12.65 -13.07 4.31
CA LEU A 181 -11.66 -12.56 3.37
C LEU A 181 -11.48 -11.04 3.45
N ILE A 182 -12.50 -10.27 3.84
CA ILE A 182 -12.39 -8.80 4.00
C ILE A 182 -11.26 -8.43 4.96
N PHE A 183 -11.18 -9.11 6.11
CA PHE A 183 -10.11 -8.89 7.08
C PHE A 183 -8.75 -9.20 6.48
N SER A 184 -8.62 -10.33 5.79
CA SER A 184 -7.37 -10.81 5.21
C SER A 184 -6.88 -9.89 4.07
N GLN A 185 -7.80 -9.43 3.23
CA GLN A 185 -7.55 -8.44 2.19
C GLN A 185 -7.01 -7.15 2.79
N ALA A 186 -7.70 -6.62 3.80
CA ALA A 186 -7.31 -5.37 4.45
C ALA A 186 -5.99 -5.49 5.23
N LEU A 187 -5.72 -6.66 5.80
CA LEU A 187 -4.44 -6.97 6.47
C LEU A 187 -3.27 -6.86 5.50
N ILE A 188 -3.38 -7.47 4.32
CA ILE A 188 -2.33 -7.36 3.28
C ILE A 188 -2.23 -5.91 2.79
N GLN A 189 -3.35 -5.24 2.57
CA GLN A 189 -3.40 -3.84 2.14
C GLN A 189 -2.68 -2.90 3.14
N GLY A 190 -2.92 -3.09 4.44
CA GLY A 190 -2.31 -2.30 5.50
C GLY A 190 -0.80 -2.52 5.62
N ALA A 191 -0.35 -3.77 5.47
CA ALA A 191 1.07 -4.10 5.43
C ALA A 191 1.77 -3.45 4.24
N LEU A 192 1.18 -3.54 3.04
CA LEU A 192 1.73 -2.93 1.82
C LEU A 192 1.89 -1.42 1.96
N HIS A 193 0.88 -0.73 2.48
CA HIS A 193 0.91 0.71 2.71
C HIS A 193 2.04 1.12 3.67
N ARG A 194 2.25 0.37 4.75
CA ARG A 194 3.34 0.61 5.73
C ARG A 194 4.73 0.39 5.16
N LEU A 195 4.86 -0.57 4.25
CA LEU A 195 6.12 -0.88 3.57
C LEU A 195 6.38 0.05 2.38
N GLY A 196 5.53 1.06 2.16
CA GLY A 196 5.70 2.07 1.11
C GLY A 196 5.29 1.60 -0.29
N MET A 197 4.51 0.51 -0.41
CA MET A 197 3.97 0.06 -1.69
C MET A 197 2.50 0.48 -1.84
N ASN A 198 2.26 1.46 -2.72
CA ASN A 198 0.89 1.83 -3.10
C ASN A 198 0.29 0.78 -4.04
N ALA A 199 -0.54 -0.09 -3.50
CA ALA A 199 -1.22 -1.13 -4.25
C ALA A 199 -2.68 -1.27 -3.80
N VAL A 200 -3.50 -1.91 -4.62
CA VAL A 200 -4.87 -2.32 -4.27
C VAL A 200 -4.91 -3.84 -4.20
N VAL A 201 -5.45 -4.36 -3.11
CA VAL A 201 -5.65 -5.80 -2.88
C VAL A 201 -7.12 -6.15 -3.05
N SER A 202 -7.41 -7.19 -3.84
CA SER A 202 -8.71 -7.83 -3.95
C SER A 202 -8.58 -9.28 -3.52
N ALA A 203 -9.49 -9.77 -2.68
CA ALA A 203 -9.54 -11.16 -2.25
C ALA A 203 -10.78 -11.84 -2.83
N GLU A 204 -10.62 -13.07 -3.32
CA GLU A 204 -11.72 -13.88 -3.84
C GLU A 204 -11.54 -15.35 -3.43
N SER A 205 -12.65 -16.06 -3.27
CA SER A 205 -12.68 -17.52 -3.15
C SER A 205 -13.63 -18.08 -4.19
N SER A 206 -13.15 -19.00 -5.01
CA SER A 206 -13.96 -19.75 -5.98
C SER A 206 -14.45 -21.09 -5.43
N SER A 207 -13.71 -21.65 -4.46
CA SER A 207 -13.96 -22.94 -3.86
C SER A 207 -13.31 -22.98 -2.48
N LEU A 208 -14.04 -23.47 -1.48
CA LEU A 208 -13.48 -23.65 -0.14
C LEU A 208 -12.60 -24.92 -0.10
N PRO A 209 -11.46 -24.90 0.62
CA PRO A 209 -10.92 -23.82 1.46
C PRO A 209 -9.88 -22.92 0.75
N GLN A 210 -9.96 -22.79 -0.57
CA GLN A 210 -8.99 -22.02 -1.37
C GLN A 210 -9.32 -20.52 -1.41
N CYS A 211 -8.30 -19.68 -1.42
CA CYS A 211 -8.45 -18.25 -1.66
C CYS A 211 -7.33 -17.70 -2.55
N THR A 212 -7.65 -16.62 -3.26
CA THR A 212 -6.72 -15.89 -4.12
C THR A 212 -6.73 -14.42 -3.74
N PHE A 213 -5.54 -13.84 -3.57
CA PHE A 213 -5.34 -12.41 -3.38
C PHE A 213 -4.68 -11.82 -4.61
N GLN A 214 -5.37 -10.90 -5.28
CA GLN A 214 -4.84 -10.13 -6.39
C GLN A 214 -4.35 -8.77 -5.89
N ILE A 215 -3.06 -8.49 -6.08
CA ILE A 215 -2.42 -7.23 -5.71
C ILE A 215 -2.04 -6.50 -6.98
N ARG A 216 -2.53 -5.27 -7.13
CA ARG A 216 -2.22 -4.39 -8.27
C ARG A 216 -1.53 -3.14 -7.79
N THR A 217 -0.28 -2.92 -8.20
CA THR A 217 0.44 -1.68 -7.87
C THR A 217 -0.16 -0.51 -8.62
N LEU A 218 -0.40 0.58 -7.91
CA LEU A 218 -0.75 1.87 -8.50
C LEU A 218 0.54 2.53 -8.95
N LYS A 219 0.62 2.94 -10.22
CA LYS A 219 1.72 3.81 -10.64
C LYS A 219 1.57 5.13 -9.86
N PRO A 220 2.64 5.68 -9.27
CA PRO A 220 2.57 7.02 -8.74
C PRO A 220 2.18 7.93 -9.90
N SER A 221 0.98 8.49 -9.86
CA SER A 221 0.56 9.52 -10.81
C SER A 221 1.60 10.62 -10.73
N ASN A 222 2.25 10.92 -11.85
CA ASN A 222 3.13 12.06 -11.99
C ASN A 222 2.28 13.30 -11.74
N ILE A 223 2.26 13.80 -10.49
CA ILE A 223 1.63 15.08 -10.18
C ILE A 223 2.44 16.09 -11.00
N PRO A 224 1.86 16.79 -11.98
CA PRO A 224 2.58 17.87 -12.63
C PRO A 224 2.89 18.87 -11.54
N SER A 225 4.18 19.00 -11.21
CA SER A 225 4.69 20.08 -10.38
C SER A 225 4.28 21.38 -11.06
N THR A 226 3.18 21.96 -10.63
CA THR A 226 2.80 23.31 -11.02
C THR A 226 3.87 24.20 -10.39
N PRO A 227 4.72 24.90 -11.16
CA PRO A 227 5.68 25.81 -10.55
C PRO A 227 4.87 26.91 -9.87
N MET A 228 4.88 26.92 -8.53
CA MET A 228 4.36 28.04 -7.77
C MET A 228 5.16 29.28 -8.14
N SER A 229 4.54 30.19 -8.89
CA SER A 229 5.07 31.51 -9.16
C SER A 229 5.04 32.35 -7.89
N GLY A 230 6.21 32.94 -7.55
CA GLY A 230 6.28 34.24 -6.91
C GLY A 230 6.16 34.26 -5.39
N MET A 231 7.29 34.15 -4.70
CA MET A 231 7.59 35.04 -3.58
C MET A 231 8.98 35.68 -3.80
N PRO A 232 9.14 37.00 -3.59
CA PRO A 232 10.40 37.70 -3.87
C PRO A 232 11.45 37.41 -2.80
N ASN A 233 12.66 37.08 -3.26
CA ASN A 233 13.87 36.95 -2.46
C ASN A 233 14.41 38.34 -2.04
N PRO A 234 14.59 38.65 -0.75
CA PRO A 234 15.30 39.86 -0.34
C PRO A 234 16.80 39.54 -0.17
N GLN A 235 17.60 39.87 -1.18
CA GLN A 235 19.07 39.92 -1.07
C GLN A 235 19.49 41.28 -0.49
N PRO A 236 20.34 41.34 0.54
CA PRO A 236 20.86 42.60 1.06
C PRO A 236 22.04 43.09 0.22
N THR A 237 21.87 44.29 -0.34
CA THR A 237 22.86 45.12 -1.03
C THR A 237 23.98 45.53 -0.06
N ARG A 238 25.24 45.32 -0.44
CA ARG A 238 26.37 46.09 0.10
C ARG A 238 27.32 46.46 -1.04
N GLN A 239 27.16 47.68 -1.54
CA GLN A 239 28.12 48.36 -2.40
C GLN A 239 29.21 49.03 -1.54
N ALA A 240 30.45 48.99 -2.03
CA ALA A 240 31.48 49.98 -1.73
C ALA A 240 32.27 50.27 -3.03
N PRO A 241 32.81 51.50 -3.19
CA PRO A 241 32.87 52.17 -4.49
C PRO A 241 34.20 52.04 -5.24
N ALA A 242 34.13 52.45 -6.51
CA ALA A 242 35.17 52.38 -7.54
C ALA A 242 36.35 53.35 -7.34
N SER A 243 37.50 52.98 -7.91
CA SER A 243 38.60 53.88 -8.28
C SER A 243 39.00 53.66 -9.74
N VAL A 244 39.50 54.74 -10.35
CA VAL A 244 39.46 55.09 -11.78
C VAL A 244 40.87 55.00 -12.44
N SER A 245 40.87 54.69 -13.74
CA SER A 245 41.76 55.14 -14.86
C SER A 245 43.03 54.38 -15.33
N ALA A 246 43.18 54.51 -16.66
CA ALA A 246 44.33 54.36 -17.58
C ALA A 246 44.73 52.91 -17.95
N GLY A 247 45.00 52.51 -19.20
CA GLY A 247 45.16 53.17 -20.51
C GLY A 247 46.07 52.29 -21.39
N GLU A 248 45.83 52.27 -22.70
CA GLU A 248 46.80 52.04 -23.81
C GLU A 248 47.10 50.64 -24.47
N TYR A 249 46.83 50.64 -25.80
CA TYR A 249 47.55 50.12 -26.99
C TYR A 249 47.61 48.63 -27.43
N GLY A 250 47.15 48.38 -28.69
CA GLY A 250 47.94 47.65 -29.72
C GLY A 250 47.32 46.41 -30.42
N GLN A 251 46.75 46.59 -31.62
CA GLN A 251 46.45 45.56 -32.68
C GLN A 251 47.73 45.14 -33.47
N PRO A 252 47.76 44.26 -34.53
CA PRO A 252 46.68 43.58 -35.33
C PRO A 252 46.92 42.08 -35.74
N ALA A 253 45.96 41.52 -36.49
CA ALA A 253 45.97 40.23 -37.23
C ALA A 253 46.84 40.25 -38.53
N PRO A 254 46.97 39.18 -39.36
CA PRO A 254 45.91 38.77 -40.33
C PRO A 254 45.89 37.28 -40.79
N GLY A 255 44.85 36.87 -41.52
CA GLY A 255 44.94 35.75 -42.50
C GLY A 255 43.70 34.86 -42.70
N SER A 256 42.76 35.30 -43.53
CA SER A 256 41.82 34.48 -44.35
C SER A 256 42.08 34.85 -45.84
N PRO A 257 41.41 34.37 -46.92
CA PRO A 257 40.09 33.69 -47.03
C PRO A 257 39.96 32.66 -48.21
N VAL A 258 38.72 32.26 -48.52
CA VAL A 258 38.06 32.11 -49.87
C VAL A 258 36.93 31.04 -49.74
N MET A 259 35.65 31.43 -49.62
CA MET A 259 34.60 31.61 -50.66
C MET A 259 34.34 30.40 -51.59
N ASN A 260 33.11 29.90 -51.64
CA ASN A 260 32.23 30.16 -52.79
C ASN A 260 30.73 29.88 -52.53
N VAL A 261 29.91 30.57 -53.32
CA VAL A 261 28.46 30.81 -53.24
C VAL A 261 27.70 29.95 -54.25
N THR A 262 26.35 29.98 -54.13
CA THR A 262 25.25 29.68 -55.11
C THR A 262 24.43 28.44 -54.74
N GLY A 263 23.09 28.39 -54.79
CA GLY A 263 22.05 29.37 -55.15
C GLY A 263 20.68 28.67 -55.29
N SER A 264 19.65 29.27 -54.67
CA SER A 264 18.22 29.42 -55.04
C SER A 264 17.32 28.26 -55.56
N SER A 265 16.13 28.16 -54.92
CA SER A 265 14.74 27.93 -55.43
C SER A 265 14.41 26.66 -56.24
N THR A 266 13.28 25.95 -56.10
CA THR A 266 11.89 26.42 -56.32
C THR A 266 10.86 25.29 -55.99
N THR A 267 9.68 25.68 -55.46
CA THR A 267 8.29 25.10 -55.52
C THR A 267 7.99 23.60 -55.77
N GLY A 268 6.99 23.08 -55.03
CA GLY A 268 6.14 21.97 -55.46
C GLY A 268 5.05 21.55 -54.46
N LEU A 269 3.85 22.15 -54.55
CA LEU A 269 2.60 21.64 -53.97
C LEU A 269 2.09 20.43 -54.78
N GLY A 270 1.59 19.40 -54.12
CA GLY A 270 0.95 18.24 -54.76
C GLY A 270 -0.08 17.58 -53.84
N ILE A 271 -1.35 17.70 -54.23
CA ILE A 271 -2.57 17.12 -53.64
C ILE A 271 -2.92 15.83 -54.42
N ASN A 272 -3.68 14.90 -53.80
CA ASN A 272 -4.24 13.61 -54.27
C ASN A 272 -3.27 12.41 -54.21
N GLN A 273 -3.61 11.24 -53.66
CA GLN A 273 -4.91 10.61 -53.35
C GLN A 273 -4.91 9.98 -51.95
#